data_AF-A0ABD1JJ70-F1
#
_entry.id   AF-A0ABD1JJ70-F1
#
_cell.length_a   1.000
_cell.length_b   1.000
_cell.length_c   1.000
_cell.angle_alpha   90.00
_cell.angle_beta   90.00
_cell.angle_gamma   90.00
#
_symmetry.space_group_name_H-M   'P 1'
#
loop_
_entity.id
_entity.type
_entity.pdbx_description
1 polymer ?
#
loop_
_entity_poly.entity_id
_entity_poly.type
_entity_poly.pdbx_seq_one_letter_code
_entity_poly.pdbx_strand_id
1 'polypeptide(L)'
;MEGRRVAAGRGRVWKNITKDELMAFIGLIILAGSEKNWDMAIRELFGSRLHNPMYKATMSIRRFEDIRRFLRFDDKRTRATRLETDHSAAFRYIWDLFLVNCRQRFIPSDCVTVDEQLVPFRGRTKFMQYMNSKPAKYGIKMFWVCDAKTPYAIDGIVYTGRQPGEAVIKNLGFNIVNAPGIPGSYYSTVKYTYRTSETQERNQSWCKDKE
;
A
#
# COMPACT_ATOMS: atom_id res chain seq x y z
N MET A 1 4.31 10.33 20.90
CA MET A 1 5.22 11.45 21.27
C MET A 1 4.90 12.72 20.50
N GLU A 2 4.84 12.71 19.17
CA GLU A 2 4.61 13.94 18.38
C GLU A 2 3.19 14.52 18.54
N GLY A 3 2.14 13.69 18.51
CA GLY A 3 0.77 14.18 18.74
C GLY A 3 0.59 14.84 20.11
N ARG A 4 1.23 14.30 21.15
CA ARG A 4 1.27 14.90 22.50
C ARG A 4 1.97 16.27 22.49
N ARG A 5 3.13 16.36 21.84
CA ARG A 5 3.89 17.61 21.70
C ARG A 5 3.09 18.70 20.99
N VAL A 6 2.46 18.37 19.86
CA VAL A 6 1.67 19.33 19.07
C VAL A 6 0.37 19.73 19.76
N ALA A 7 -0.27 18.81 20.50
CA ALA A 7 -1.43 19.15 21.31
C ALA A 7 -1.04 20.12 22.44
N ALA A 8 0.02 19.81 23.18
CA ALA A 8 0.52 20.64 24.28
C ALA A 8 0.92 22.04 23.80
N GLY A 9 1.63 22.15 22.67
CA GLY A 9 1.97 23.43 22.06
C GLY A 9 0.78 24.28 21.58
N ARG A 10 -0.45 23.72 21.61
CA ARG A 10 -1.71 24.43 21.36
C ARG A 10 -2.60 24.51 22.60
N GLY A 11 -2.05 24.27 23.80
CA GLY A 11 -2.81 24.28 25.05
C GLY A 11 -3.84 23.15 25.18
N ARG A 12 -3.66 22.04 24.47
CA ARG A 12 -4.60 20.90 24.46
C ARG A 12 -3.96 19.65 25.06
N VAL A 13 -4.78 18.83 25.71
CA VAL A 13 -4.37 17.49 26.15
C VAL A 13 -4.59 16.49 25.01
N TRP A 14 -3.56 15.70 24.70
CA TRP A 14 -3.68 14.65 23.68
C TRP A 14 -4.43 13.44 24.25
N LYS A 15 -5.54 13.09 23.60
CA LYS A 15 -6.27 11.84 23.87
C LYS A 15 -5.69 10.71 23.02
N ASN A 16 -5.25 9.63 23.66
CA ASN A 16 -4.83 8.41 22.96
C ASN A 16 -5.99 7.84 22.12
N ILE A 17 -5.66 7.19 21.02
CA ILE A 17 -6.65 6.62 20.09
C ILE A 17 -7.10 5.27 20.64
N THR A 18 -8.40 5.04 20.73
CA THR A 18 -8.96 3.72 21.06
C THR A 18 -9.14 2.88 19.82
N LYS A 19 -9.33 1.56 19.99
CA LYS A 19 -9.65 0.66 18.88
C LYS A 19 -10.88 1.13 18.10
N ASP A 20 -11.94 1.52 18.82
CA ASP A 20 -13.20 1.96 18.21
C ASP A 20 -13.03 3.26 17.43
N GLU A 21 -12.25 4.22 17.96
CA GLU A 21 -11.94 5.47 17.25
C GLU A 21 -11.14 5.20 15.96
N LEU A 22 -10.22 4.23 15.98
CA LEU A 22 -9.46 3.84 14.79
C LEU A 22 -10.36 3.14 13.76
N MET A 23 -11.24 2.23 14.20
CA MET A 23 -12.20 1.55 13.31
C MET A 23 -13.17 2.55 12.68
N ALA A 24 -13.69 3.50 13.46
CA ALA A 24 -14.52 4.59 13.00
C ALA A 24 -13.78 5.45 11.96
N PHE A 25 -12.50 5.77 12.20
CA PHE A 25 -11.67 6.53 11.26
C PHE A 25 -11.50 5.79 9.92
N ILE A 26 -11.21 4.48 9.96
CA ILE A 26 -11.10 3.65 8.76
C ILE A 26 -12.45 3.58 8.02
N GLY A 27 -13.56 3.43 8.75
CA GLY A 27 -14.91 3.45 8.18
C GLY A 27 -15.21 4.73 7.41
N LEU A 28 -14.84 5.90 7.96
CA LEU A 28 -15.00 7.18 7.25
C LEU A 28 -14.12 7.29 5.99
N ILE A 29 -12.91 6.71 5.99
CA ILE A 29 -12.07 6.67 4.78
C ILE A 29 -12.72 5.82 3.70
N ILE A 30 -13.25 4.65 4.06
CA ILE A 30 -13.96 3.76 3.13
C ILE A 30 -15.20 4.45 2.57
N LEU A 31 -15.98 5.13 3.43
CA LEU A 31 -17.15 5.89 3.02
C LEU A 31 -16.79 6.99 2.01
N ALA A 32 -15.75 7.78 2.28
CA ALA A 32 -15.28 8.83 1.36
C ALA A 32 -14.85 8.27 0.00
N GLY A 33 -14.19 7.11 -0.01
CA GLY A 33 -13.86 6.39 -1.24
C GLY A 33 -15.10 5.94 -2.00
N SER A 34 -16.11 5.39 -1.31
CA SER A 34 -17.36 4.90 -1.92
C SER A 34 -18.18 6.02 -2.56
N GLU A 35 -18.16 7.21 -1.95
CA GLU A 35 -18.85 8.41 -2.45
C GLU A 35 -18.03 9.15 -3.52
N LYS A 36 -16.83 8.64 -3.87
CA LYS A 36 -15.87 9.27 -4.78
C LYS A 36 -15.41 10.67 -4.34
N ASN A 37 -15.48 10.97 -3.04
CA ASN A 37 -15.06 12.24 -2.44
C ASN A 37 -13.58 12.20 -1.97
N TRP A 38 -12.71 11.51 -2.72
CA TRP A 38 -11.33 11.22 -2.30
C TRP A 38 -10.37 12.42 -2.44
N ASP A 39 -10.70 13.38 -3.30
CA ASP A 39 -9.96 14.63 -3.54
C ASP A 39 -10.58 15.84 -2.82
N MET A 40 -11.73 15.65 -2.18
CA MET A 40 -12.43 16.71 -1.47
C MET A 40 -11.67 17.18 -0.23
N ALA A 41 -11.72 18.48 0.03
CA ALA A 41 -11.17 19.04 1.25
C ALA A 41 -11.89 18.47 2.48
N ILE A 42 -11.13 18.07 3.51
CA ILE A 42 -11.69 17.50 4.76
C ILE A 42 -12.74 18.44 5.39
N ARG A 43 -12.54 19.77 5.29
CA ARG A 43 -13.49 20.77 5.78
C ARG A 43 -14.83 20.74 5.06
N GLU A 44 -14.82 20.44 3.77
CA GLU A 44 -16.03 20.32 2.97
C GLU A 44 -16.75 19.00 3.27
N LEU A 45 -15.97 17.90 3.28
CA LEU A 45 -16.43 16.55 3.63
C LEU A 45 -17.17 16.52 4.98
N PHE A 46 -16.60 17.20 5.98
CA PHE A 46 -17.16 17.30 7.32
C PHE A 46 -18.03 18.54 7.54
N GLY A 47 -18.16 19.47 6.59
CA GLY A 47 -18.73 20.79 6.84
C GLY A 47 -20.07 21.01 6.15
N SER A 48 -20.19 20.54 4.92
CA SER A 48 -21.33 20.80 4.06
C SER A 48 -22.64 20.16 4.57
N ARG A 49 -23.76 20.86 4.35
CA ARG A 49 -25.12 20.35 4.69
C ARG A 49 -25.60 19.28 3.71
N LEU A 50 -25.00 19.23 2.52
CA LEU A 50 -25.34 18.27 1.47
C LEU A 50 -24.54 16.97 1.58
N HIS A 51 -23.51 16.96 2.43
CA HIS A 51 -22.67 15.79 2.63
C HIS A 51 -23.22 14.85 3.69
N ASN A 52 -22.79 13.60 3.60
CA ASN A 52 -23.28 12.53 4.45
C ASN A 52 -23.15 12.90 5.95
N PRO A 53 -24.27 12.95 6.70
CA PRO A 53 -24.23 13.34 8.12
C PRO A 53 -23.38 12.38 8.96
N MET A 54 -23.10 11.17 8.46
CA MET A 54 -22.27 10.16 9.11
C MET A 54 -20.86 10.66 9.45
N TYR A 55 -20.26 11.55 8.64
CA TYR A 55 -18.92 12.09 8.95
C TYR A 55 -18.92 12.83 10.30
N LYS A 56 -19.85 13.78 10.48
CA LYS A 56 -19.99 14.58 11.71
C LYS A 56 -20.48 13.72 12.88
N ALA A 57 -21.39 12.78 12.62
CA ALA A 57 -21.94 11.91 13.65
C ALA A 57 -20.89 10.94 14.23
N THR A 58 -19.93 10.51 13.40
CA THR A 58 -18.91 9.52 13.79
C THR A 58 -17.78 10.13 14.61
N MET A 59 -17.21 11.26 14.17
CA MET A 59 -16.19 11.98 14.94
C MET A 59 -16.07 13.44 14.51
N SER A 60 -15.48 14.28 15.37
CA SER A 60 -15.20 15.67 14.99
C SER A 60 -14.13 15.76 13.88
N ILE A 61 -14.26 16.78 13.02
CA ILE A 61 -13.26 17.09 11.98
C ILE A 61 -11.84 17.19 12.54
N ARG A 62 -11.69 17.85 13.71
CA ARG A 62 -10.39 18.01 14.37
C ARG A 62 -9.80 16.67 14.80
N ARG A 63 -10.64 15.76 15.31
CA ARG A 63 -10.19 14.42 15.70
C ARG A 63 -9.77 13.61 14.48
N PHE A 64 -10.51 13.67 13.38
CA PHE A 64 -10.15 13.04 12.12
C PHE A 64 -8.79 13.55 11.60
N GLU A 65 -8.58 14.87 11.59
CA GLU A 65 -7.32 15.49 11.19
C GLU A 65 -6.15 15.10 12.10
N ASP A 66 -6.37 15.07 13.43
CA ASP A 66 -5.36 14.66 14.41
C ASP A 66 -4.97 13.19 14.20
N ILE A 67 -5.93 12.27 14.01
CA ILE A 67 -5.65 10.86 13.72
C ILE A 67 -4.88 10.75 12.40
N ARG A 68 -5.39 11.34 11.31
CA ARG A 68 -4.77 11.31 9.97
C ARG A 68 -3.31 11.80 9.99
N ARG A 69 -3.02 12.87 10.76
CA ARG A 69 -1.68 13.46 10.82
C ARG A 69 -0.69 12.63 11.64
N PHE A 70 -1.15 12.04 12.74
CA PHE A 70 -0.28 11.38 13.72
C PHE A 70 -0.33 9.86 13.69
N LEU A 71 -1.12 9.25 12.80
CA LEU A 71 -1.12 7.80 12.58
C LEU A 71 0.28 7.31 12.18
N ARG A 72 0.73 6.22 12.82
CA ARG A 72 2.04 5.60 12.63
C ARG A 72 1.88 4.08 12.75
N PHE A 73 2.72 3.34 12.03
CA PHE A 73 2.69 1.88 11.97
C PHE A 73 3.99 1.23 12.48
N ASP A 74 4.78 1.98 13.24
CA ASP A 74 6.06 1.53 13.76
C ASP A 74 6.52 2.34 14.99
N ASP A 75 7.62 1.92 15.60
CA ASP A 75 8.30 2.71 16.63
C ASP A 75 9.34 3.65 16.00
N LYS A 76 9.18 4.96 16.26
CA LYS A 76 10.10 6.01 15.83
C LYS A 76 11.51 5.82 16.40
N ARG A 77 11.63 5.26 17.62
CA ARG A 77 12.92 5.12 18.34
C ARG A 77 13.87 4.17 17.62
N THR A 78 13.34 3.11 17.02
CA THR A 78 14.12 2.07 16.31
C THR A 78 14.17 2.30 14.80
N ARG A 79 13.44 3.29 14.28
CA ARG A 79 13.31 3.51 12.83
C ARG A 79 14.64 3.85 12.15
N ALA A 80 15.51 4.62 12.82
CA ALA A 80 16.79 5.04 12.24
C ALA A 80 17.65 3.83 11.86
N THR A 81 17.83 2.89 12.80
CA THR A 81 18.56 1.64 12.57
C THR A 81 17.89 0.77 11.51
N ARG A 82 16.56 0.65 11.51
CA ARG A 82 15.85 -0.15 10.50
C ARG A 82 15.96 0.42 9.08
N LEU A 83 16.06 1.75 8.94
CA LEU A 83 16.25 2.40 7.64
C LEU A 83 17.64 2.12 7.02
N GLU A 84 18.60 1.63 7.81
CA GLU A 84 19.90 1.19 7.30
C GLU A 84 19.80 -0.08 6.46
N THR A 85 18.70 -0.83 6.56
CA THR A 85 18.50 -2.09 5.82
C THR A 85 17.19 -2.12 5.03
N ASP A 86 16.16 -1.40 5.46
CA ASP A 86 14.86 -1.36 4.79
C ASP A 86 14.32 0.07 4.65
N HIS A 87 14.29 0.58 3.43
CA HIS A 87 13.68 1.87 3.10
C HIS A 87 12.19 1.99 3.46
N SER A 88 11.46 0.88 3.58
CA SER A 88 10.04 0.83 3.95
C SER A 88 9.78 0.63 5.45
N ALA A 89 10.82 0.72 6.30
CA ALA A 89 10.72 0.49 7.74
C ALA A 89 9.55 1.19 8.45
N ALA A 90 9.10 2.35 7.96
CA ALA A 90 7.98 3.10 8.53
C ALA A 90 6.63 2.37 8.47
N PHE A 91 6.45 1.41 7.56
CA PHE A 91 5.20 0.66 7.38
C PHE A 91 5.42 -0.83 7.08
N ARG A 92 6.67 -1.31 7.04
CA ARG A 92 7.02 -2.72 6.80
C ARG A 92 6.14 -3.72 7.59
N TYR A 93 6.01 -3.50 8.88
CA TYR A 93 5.23 -4.37 9.76
C TYR A 93 3.76 -4.53 9.33
N ILE A 94 3.06 -3.42 9.04
CA ILE A 94 1.64 -3.49 8.66
C ILE A 94 1.47 -4.08 7.26
N TRP A 95 2.44 -3.85 6.36
CA TRP A 95 2.46 -4.44 5.03
C TRP A 95 2.61 -5.96 5.08
N ASP A 96 3.57 -6.47 5.85
CA ASP A 96 3.79 -7.90 5.96
C ASP A 96 2.59 -8.60 6.62
N LEU A 97 2.00 -7.99 7.65
CA LEU A 97 0.75 -8.49 8.25
C LEU A 97 -0.42 -8.51 7.26
N PHE A 98 -0.54 -7.47 6.43
CA PHE A 98 -1.56 -7.41 5.39
C PHE A 98 -1.42 -8.58 4.41
N LEU A 99 -0.20 -8.83 3.92
CA LEU A 99 0.07 -9.93 2.99
C LEU A 99 -0.12 -11.30 3.62
N VAL A 100 0.25 -11.50 4.88
CA VAL A 100 -0.04 -12.75 5.61
C VAL A 100 -1.54 -13.02 5.61
N ASN A 101 -2.36 -12.00 5.88
CA ASN A 101 -3.81 -12.15 5.83
C ASN A 101 -4.32 -12.43 4.41
N CYS A 102 -3.80 -11.77 3.38
CA CYS A 102 -4.17 -12.06 1.98
C CYS A 102 -3.93 -13.53 1.63
N ARG A 103 -2.73 -14.05 1.92
CA ARG A 103 -2.36 -15.44 1.62
C ARG A 103 -3.22 -16.46 2.38
N GLN A 104 -3.63 -16.14 3.61
CA GLN A 104 -4.40 -17.07 4.46
C GLN A 104 -5.90 -17.09 4.16
N ARG A 105 -6.44 -16.08 3.47
CA ARG A 105 -7.90 -15.90 3.30
C ARG A 105 -8.43 -16.34 1.95
N PHE A 106 -7.56 -16.74 1.03
CA PHE A 106 -7.95 -17.13 -0.31
C PHE A 106 -7.09 -18.28 -0.81
N ILE A 107 -7.73 -19.29 -1.40
CA ILE A 107 -7.05 -20.39 -2.10
C ILE A 107 -7.04 -20.01 -3.58
N PRO A 108 -5.87 -19.75 -4.18
CA PRO A 108 -5.82 -19.32 -5.57
C PRO A 108 -6.18 -20.44 -6.53
N SER A 109 -6.59 -20.04 -7.74
CA SER A 109 -6.78 -20.99 -8.83
C SER A 109 -5.44 -21.41 -9.43
N ASP A 110 -5.51 -22.26 -10.45
CA ASP A 110 -4.35 -22.82 -11.15
C ASP A 110 -3.51 -21.76 -11.90
N CYS A 111 -4.06 -20.54 -12.04
CA CYS A 111 -3.48 -19.45 -12.79
C CYS A 111 -3.43 -18.16 -11.95
N VAL A 112 -2.25 -17.55 -11.89
CA VAL A 112 -2.05 -16.23 -11.29
C VAL A 112 -1.51 -15.24 -12.31
N THR A 113 -1.77 -13.95 -12.09
CA THR A 113 -1.23 -12.84 -12.86
C THR A 113 -0.29 -12.01 -12.00
N VAL A 114 0.76 -11.48 -12.63
CA VAL A 114 1.67 -10.52 -11.99
C VAL A 114 1.68 -9.23 -12.79
N ASP A 115 1.40 -8.12 -12.12
CA ASP A 115 1.38 -6.78 -12.76
C ASP A 115 1.88 -5.69 -11.80
N GLU A 116 2.22 -4.54 -12.39
CA GLU A 116 2.73 -3.35 -11.74
C GLU A 116 1.64 -2.30 -11.52
N GLN A 117 1.44 -1.93 -10.26
CA GLN A 117 0.62 -0.79 -9.86
C GLN A 117 1.49 0.41 -9.49
N LEU A 118 1.08 1.60 -9.93
CA LEU A 118 1.64 2.86 -9.43
C LEU A 118 0.62 3.57 -8.55
N VAL A 119 0.93 3.72 -7.27
CA VAL A 119 0.13 4.51 -6.35
C VAL A 119 0.58 5.98 -6.45
N PRO A 120 -0.28 6.90 -6.93
CA PRO A 120 0.11 8.29 -7.13
C PRO A 120 0.63 8.92 -5.83
N PHE A 121 1.86 9.43 -5.86
CA PHE A 121 2.49 10.06 -4.71
C PHE A 121 3.54 11.07 -5.15
N ARG A 122 3.52 12.27 -4.56
CA ARG A 122 4.47 13.35 -4.84
C ARG A 122 5.23 13.84 -3.59
N GLY A 123 5.14 13.11 -2.49
CA GLY A 123 5.88 13.44 -1.27
C GLY A 123 7.35 13.02 -1.38
N ARG A 124 8.15 13.43 -0.39
CA ARG A 124 9.57 13.09 -0.33
C ARG A 124 9.74 11.65 0.14
N THR A 125 10.20 10.78 -0.75
CA THR A 125 10.64 9.42 -0.43
C THR A 125 11.79 9.00 -1.34
N LYS A 126 12.67 8.12 -0.86
CA LYS A 126 13.84 7.64 -1.62
C LYS A 126 13.47 6.70 -2.78
N PHE A 127 12.26 6.15 -2.78
CA PHE A 127 11.83 5.11 -3.72
C PHE A 127 10.67 5.52 -4.62
N MET A 128 10.49 6.83 -4.84
CA MET A 128 9.53 7.34 -5.83
C MET A 128 9.96 6.89 -7.23
N GLN A 129 9.01 6.38 -8.02
CA GLN A 129 9.25 5.93 -9.39
C GLN A 129 8.55 6.83 -10.38
N TYR A 130 9.21 7.05 -11.53
CA TYR A 130 8.62 7.66 -12.70
C TYR A 130 8.24 6.57 -13.70
N MET A 131 7.00 6.59 -14.20
CA MET A 131 6.53 5.68 -15.25
C MET A 131 5.73 6.45 -16.28
N ASN A 132 6.33 6.66 -17.47
CA ASN A 132 5.74 7.49 -18.53
C ASN A 132 4.39 6.95 -19.05
N SER A 133 4.20 5.63 -18.98
CA SER A 133 3.00 4.94 -19.48
C SER A 133 1.79 5.00 -18.55
N LYS A 134 1.94 5.47 -17.30
CA LYS A 134 0.84 5.55 -16.33
C LYS A 134 0.27 6.98 -16.27
N PRO A 135 -1.05 7.15 -16.04
CA PRO A 135 -1.68 8.47 -15.98
C PRO A 135 -1.07 9.38 -14.90
N ALA A 136 -0.87 8.82 -13.70
CA ALA A 136 0.02 9.42 -12.72
C ALA A 136 1.45 9.05 -13.12
N LYS A 137 2.25 10.03 -13.56
CA LYS A 137 3.63 9.75 -13.98
C LYS A 137 4.58 9.44 -12.82
N TYR A 138 4.24 9.87 -11.60
CA TYR A 138 5.07 9.72 -10.40
C TYR A 138 4.28 9.05 -9.28
N GLY A 139 4.91 8.11 -8.58
CA GLY A 139 4.29 7.45 -7.45
C GLY A 139 5.15 6.38 -6.79
N ILE A 140 4.52 5.62 -5.89
CA ILE A 140 5.10 4.43 -5.29
C ILE A 140 4.74 3.24 -6.18
N LYS A 141 5.75 2.56 -6.70
CA LYS A 141 5.56 1.36 -7.52
C LYS A 141 5.38 0.14 -6.62
N MET A 142 4.39 -0.68 -6.94
CA MET A 142 4.09 -1.94 -6.28
C MET A 142 3.95 -3.02 -7.34
N PHE A 143 4.40 -4.22 -7.03
CA PHE A 143 4.09 -5.42 -7.80
C PHE A 143 3.04 -6.23 -7.03
N TRP A 144 2.06 -6.75 -7.74
CA TRP A 144 1.01 -7.58 -7.18
C TRP A 144 1.00 -8.96 -7.85
N VAL A 145 0.71 -9.97 -7.05
CA VAL A 145 0.34 -11.31 -7.50
C VAL A 145 -1.15 -11.46 -7.24
N CYS A 146 -1.92 -11.60 -8.31
CA CYS A 146 -3.37 -11.71 -8.25
C CYS A 146 -3.83 -13.06 -8.83
N ASP A 147 -4.94 -13.58 -8.34
CA ASP A 147 -5.59 -14.72 -8.99
C ASP A 147 -6.18 -14.31 -10.35
N ALA A 148 -6.06 -15.18 -11.35
CA ALA A 148 -6.48 -14.86 -12.71
C ALA A 148 -7.99 -15.04 -12.92
N LYS A 149 -8.64 -15.95 -12.18
CA LYS A 149 -10.07 -16.25 -12.32
C LYS A 149 -10.92 -15.32 -11.45
N THR A 150 -10.48 -15.08 -10.23
CA THR A 150 -11.07 -14.15 -9.26
C THR A 150 -10.05 -13.05 -9.00
N PRO A 151 -10.35 -11.75 -9.25
CA PRO A 151 -9.37 -10.67 -9.13
C PRO A 151 -9.04 -10.33 -7.66
N TYR A 152 -8.43 -11.30 -6.96
CA TYR A 152 -8.02 -11.24 -5.57
C TYR A 152 -6.50 -11.06 -5.48
N ALA A 153 -6.05 -10.10 -4.69
CA ALA A 153 -4.63 -9.88 -4.43
C ALA A 153 -4.12 -10.89 -3.39
N ILE A 154 -3.26 -11.81 -3.82
CA ILE A 154 -2.71 -12.89 -3.01
C ILE A 154 -1.47 -12.39 -2.27
N ASP A 155 -0.59 -11.72 -3.00
CA ASP A 155 0.70 -11.25 -2.51
C ASP A 155 1.15 -9.98 -3.24
N GLY A 156 2.18 -9.30 -2.74
CA GLY A 156 2.76 -8.15 -3.40
C GLY A 156 4.04 -7.65 -2.73
N ILE A 157 4.75 -6.77 -3.43
CA ILE A 157 5.94 -6.10 -2.89
C ILE A 157 5.94 -4.62 -3.25
N VAL A 158 6.33 -3.79 -2.28
CA VAL A 158 6.59 -2.38 -2.53
C VAL A 158 7.99 -2.24 -3.10
N TYR A 159 8.08 -1.68 -4.30
CA TYR A 159 9.35 -1.41 -4.92
C TYR A 159 10.03 -0.23 -4.22
N THR A 160 11.10 -0.53 -3.50
CA THR A 160 11.86 0.44 -2.70
C THR A 160 13.18 0.85 -3.36
N GLY A 161 13.36 0.48 -4.63
CA GLY A 161 14.66 0.55 -5.30
C GLY A 161 15.66 -0.41 -4.68
N ARG A 162 16.94 -0.09 -4.83
CA ARG A 162 18.05 -0.81 -4.20
C ARG A 162 18.04 -0.57 -2.70
N GLN A 163 18.03 -1.63 -1.88
CA GLN A 163 18.22 -1.47 -0.44
C GLN A 163 19.68 -1.15 -0.12
N PRO A 164 19.97 -0.52 1.04
CA PRO A 164 21.35 -0.25 1.41
C PRO A 164 22.14 -1.56 1.56
N GLY A 165 23.32 -1.63 0.93
CA GLY A 165 24.18 -2.82 0.97
C GLY A 165 23.88 -3.89 -0.08
N GLU A 166 22.76 -3.83 -0.80
CA GLU A 166 22.46 -4.80 -1.87
C GLU A 166 23.32 -4.56 -3.12
N ALA A 167 23.67 -5.61 -3.86
CA ALA A 167 24.29 -5.49 -5.18
C ALA A 167 23.27 -4.99 -6.23
N VAL A 168 23.74 -4.58 -7.42
CA VAL A 168 22.83 -4.27 -8.52
C VAL A 168 22.20 -5.57 -9.02
N ILE A 169 20.89 -5.72 -8.80
CA ILE A 169 20.12 -6.86 -9.28
C ILE A 169 19.62 -6.55 -10.69
N LYS A 170 19.75 -7.50 -11.62
CA LYS A 170 19.12 -7.45 -12.95
C LYS A 170 17.84 -8.28 -12.95
N ASN A 171 16.91 -8.01 -13.86
CA ASN A 171 15.64 -8.72 -13.99
C ASN A 171 14.76 -8.67 -12.72
N LEU A 172 14.61 -7.49 -12.10
CA LEU A 172 13.86 -7.36 -10.83
C LEU A 172 12.43 -7.90 -10.93
N GLY A 173 11.73 -7.72 -12.06
CA GLY A 173 10.40 -8.28 -12.25
C GLY A 173 10.37 -9.81 -12.11
N PHE A 174 11.36 -10.50 -12.66
CA PHE A 174 11.50 -11.96 -12.56
C PHE A 174 11.91 -12.41 -11.15
N ASN A 175 12.86 -11.71 -10.52
CA ASN A 175 13.36 -12.08 -9.20
C ASN A 175 12.34 -11.83 -8.09
N ILE A 176 11.50 -10.80 -8.25
CA ILE A 176 10.39 -10.54 -7.33
C ILE A 176 9.45 -11.75 -7.32
N VAL A 177 9.06 -12.27 -8.48
CA VAL A 177 8.09 -13.38 -8.58
C VAL A 177 8.64 -14.71 -8.04
N ASN A 178 9.96 -14.89 -8.12
CA ASN A 178 10.65 -16.07 -7.59
C ASN A 178 11.18 -15.87 -6.17
N ALA A 179 10.82 -14.77 -5.50
CA ALA A 179 11.25 -14.51 -4.13
C ALA A 179 10.65 -15.56 -3.17
N PRO A 180 11.43 -16.06 -2.20
CA PRO A 180 10.95 -17.04 -1.22
C PRO A 180 9.74 -16.46 -0.45
N GLY A 181 8.62 -17.19 -0.49
CA GLY A 181 7.35 -16.77 0.11
C GLY A 181 6.29 -16.32 -0.91
N ILE A 182 6.67 -16.04 -2.16
CA ILE A 182 5.75 -15.92 -3.28
C ILE A 182 5.58 -17.33 -3.88
N PRO A 183 4.35 -17.85 -4.07
CA PRO A 183 4.14 -19.27 -4.37
C PRO A 183 4.39 -19.60 -5.85
N GLY A 184 5.38 -18.99 -6.48
CA GLY A 184 5.82 -19.34 -7.83
C GLY A 184 6.19 -20.83 -7.97
N SER A 185 6.51 -21.51 -6.86
CA SER A 185 6.75 -22.95 -6.79
C SER A 185 5.49 -23.82 -6.65
N TYR A 186 4.30 -23.24 -6.43
CA TYR A 186 3.05 -23.97 -6.20
C TYR A 186 2.03 -23.89 -7.35
N TYR A 187 2.14 -22.89 -8.25
CA TYR A 187 1.19 -22.72 -9.34
C TYR A 187 1.66 -23.38 -10.64
N SER A 188 0.75 -24.07 -11.33
CA SER A 188 1.00 -24.68 -12.64
C SER A 188 1.20 -23.65 -13.74
N THR A 189 0.64 -22.45 -13.61
CA THR A 189 0.78 -21.39 -14.61
C THR A 189 0.84 -20.00 -13.98
N VAL A 190 1.95 -19.30 -14.21
CA VAL A 190 2.09 -17.87 -13.91
C VAL A 190 2.02 -17.11 -15.24
N LYS A 191 0.98 -16.29 -15.43
CA LYS A 191 0.90 -15.39 -16.58
C LYS A 191 1.55 -14.07 -16.21
N TYR A 192 2.65 -13.77 -16.88
CA TYR A 192 3.32 -12.49 -16.77
C TYR A 192 2.75 -11.53 -17.79
N THR A 193 2.32 -10.35 -17.35
CA THR A 193 2.02 -9.25 -18.26
C THR A 193 3.01 -8.12 -17.97
N TYR A 194 4.22 -8.23 -18.54
CA TYR A 194 5.16 -7.12 -18.51
C TYR A 194 4.79 -6.12 -19.59
N ARG A 195 4.17 -5.00 -19.23
CA ARG A 195 4.05 -3.85 -20.13
C ARG A 195 5.24 -2.92 -19.90
N THR A 196 6.42 -3.30 -20.43
CA THR A 196 7.58 -2.40 -20.44
C THR A 196 7.30 -1.21 -21.36
N SER A 197 7.72 0.00 -20.96
CA SER A 197 7.60 1.23 -21.78
C SER A 197 8.51 1.24 -23.01
N GLU A 198 9.25 0.16 -23.25
CA GLU A 198 10.03 -0.09 -24.45
C GLU A 198 9.58 -1.44 -25.03
N THR A 199 9.24 -1.37 -26.31
CA THR A 199 8.81 -2.43 -27.24
C THR A 199 9.41 -3.81 -26.95
N GLN A 200 8.61 -4.68 -26.34
CA GLN A 200 8.45 -6.10 -26.70
C GLN A 200 7.35 -6.70 -25.81
N GLU A 201 6.16 -6.93 -26.38
CA GLU A 201 5.19 -7.87 -25.80
C GLU A 201 5.80 -9.26 -25.84
N ARG A 202 6.56 -9.63 -24.80
CA ARG A 202 6.87 -11.03 -24.52
C ARG A 202 5.85 -11.55 -23.53
N ASN A 203 4.69 -11.96 -24.06
CA ASN A 203 3.79 -12.89 -23.38
C ASN A 203 4.54 -14.22 -23.23
N GLN A 204 5.35 -14.38 -22.17
CA GLN A 204 5.85 -15.69 -21.81
C GLN A 204 4.79 -16.39 -20.94
N SER A 205 3.91 -17.15 -21.60
CA SER A 205 3.14 -18.19 -20.92
C SER A 205 4.03 -19.42 -20.78
N TRP A 206 4.42 -19.76 -19.56
CA TRP A 206 5.03 -21.06 -19.29
C TRP A 206 3.90 -21.99 -18.84
N CYS A 207 3.32 -22.72 -19.79
CA CYS A 207 2.51 -23.89 -19.51
C CYS A 207 3.48 -25.05 -19.35
N LYS A 208 3.72 -25.51 -18.12
CA LYS A 208 4.16 -26.89 -17.94
C LYS A 208 2.89 -27.69 -17.81
N ASP A 209 2.46 -28.28 -18.93
CA ASP A 209 1.48 -29.36 -18.88
C ASP A 209 2.11 -30.43 -17.98
N LYS A 210 1.46 -30.70 -16.84
CA LYS A 210 1.78 -31.90 -16.08
C LYS A 210 1.16 -33.05 -16.85
N GLU A 211 2.00 -33.79 -17.58
CA GLU A 211 1.71 -35.18 -17.95
C GLU A 211 1.47 -36.03 -16.70
#